data_AF-A0A7J0D4H3-F1
#
_entry.id   AF-A0A7J0D4H3-F1
#
_cell.length_a   1.000
_cell.length_b   1.000
_cell.length_c   1.000
_cell.angle_alpha   90.00
_cell.angle_beta   90.00
_cell.angle_gamma   90.00
#
_symmetry.space_group_name_H-M   'P 1'
#
loop_
_entity.id
_entity.type
_entity.pdbx_description
1 polymer ?
#
loop_
_entity_poly.entity_id
_entity_poly.type
_entity_poly.pdbx_seq_one_letter_code
_entity_poly.pdbx_strand_id
1 'polypeptide(L)'
;MYRPLGLRATSLPQGYRLPEPYLHGYDVDPPNPPEDLSTAISASGVWASGGIVSTPENLGTFIRAWAGGRDLGPAVRRRQLTFVAGASEPAGPGRNEAGLALFTYRTRCGTVYGHTGNFPGYTQLAAATKDGKRSLTVSLTSQVNSTTNPRLLATLRGLQEDFVCRLLEPRKAHKA
;
A
#
# COMPACT_ATOMS: atom_id res chain seq x y z
N MET A 1 -2.25 -13.42 -12.51
CA MET A 1 -2.50 -12.75 -11.22
C MET A 1 -3.86 -12.06 -11.16
N TYR A 2 -4.24 -11.20 -12.12
CA TYR A 2 -5.47 -10.40 -12.01
C TYR A 2 -6.79 -11.19 -12.12
N ARG A 3 -6.96 -12.04 -13.14
CA ARG A 3 -8.24 -12.75 -13.39
C ARG A 3 -8.70 -13.64 -12.23
N PRO A 4 -7.84 -14.48 -11.60
CA PRO A 4 -8.25 -15.34 -10.47
C PRO A 4 -8.73 -14.56 -9.23
N LEU A 5 -8.33 -13.30 -9.10
CA LEU A 5 -8.70 -12.41 -8.01
C LEU A 5 -9.79 -11.41 -8.41
N GLY A 6 -10.25 -11.42 -9.67
CA GLY A 6 -11.27 -10.49 -10.15
C GLY A 6 -10.82 -9.03 -10.24
N LEU A 7 -9.51 -8.76 -10.34
CA LEU A 7 -8.95 -7.40 -10.36
C LEU A 7 -9.15 -6.72 -11.72
N ARG A 8 -10.39 -6.36 -12.03
CA ARG A 8 -10.80 -5.87 -13.37
C ARG A 8 -10.36 -4.44 -13.68
N ALA A 9 -10.11 -3.65 -12.64
CA ALA A 9 -9.62 -2.27 -12.74
C ALA A 9 -8.17 -2.18 -12.25
N THR A 10 -7.35 -3.15 -12.65
CA THR A 10 -5.91 -3.21 -12.37
C THR A 10 -5.18 -3.52 -13.67
N SER A 11 -4.16 -2.73 -13.99
CA SER A 11 -3.40 -2.87 -15.23
C SER A 11 -1.94 -2.48 -15.05
N LEU A 12 -1.10 -2.91 -15.98
CA LEU A 12 0.29 -2.47 -16.10
C LEU A 12 0.42 -1.62 -17.39
N PRO A 13 0.14 -0.31 -17.32
CA PRO A 13 0.15 0.56 -18.49
C PRO A 13 1.55 0.65 -19.12
N GLN A 14 1.59 0.93 -20.42
CA GLN A 14 2.83 1.09 -21.21
C GLN A 14 3.19 2.56 -21.47
N GLY A 15 2.43 3.52 -20.90
CA GLY A 15 2.65 4.95 -21.05
C GLY A 15 2.10 5.76 -19.88
N TYR A 16 2.03 7.08 -20.05
CA TYR A 16 1.66 8.03 -19.01
C TYR A 16 0.15 8.18 -18.77
N ARG A 17 -0.69 7.57 -19.61
CA ARG A 17 -2.15 7.68 -19.48
C ARG A 17 -2.66 6.73 -18.40
N LEU A 18 -3.49 7.25 -17.51
CA LEU A 18 -4.19 6.48 -16.49
C LEU A 18 -5.59 6.10 -16.98
N PRO A 19 -6.08 4.88 -16.65
CA PRO A 19 -7.50 4.54 -16.84
C PRO A 19 -8.41 5.44 -16.01
N GLU A 20 -9.51 5.91 -16.61
CA GLU A 20 -10.50 6.73 -15.91
C GLU A 20 -11.56 5.89 -15.18
N PRO A 21 -12.11 6.39 -14.04
CA PRO A 21 -11.64 7.57 -13.31
C PRO A 21 -10.38 7.26 -12.48
N TYR A 22 -9.55 8.27 -12.22
CA TYR A 22 -8.36 8.15 -11.36
C TYR A 22 -8.31 9.25 -10.29
N LEU A 23 -7.60 8.98 -9.19
CA LEU A 23 -7.24 10.02 -8.24
C LEU A 23 -6.13 10.87 -8.86
N HIS A 24 -6.29 12.19 -8.87
CA HIS A 24 -5.21 13.06 -9.31
C HIS A 24 -4.08 13.06 -8.28
N GLY A 25 -2.82 12.97 -8.73
CA GLY A 25 -1.64 12.98 -7.88
C GLY A 25 -0.84 14.26 -8.05
N TYR A 26 -0.47 14.91 -6.95
CA TYR A 26 0.06 16.26 -6.98
C TYR A 26 1.51 16.36 -6.48
N ASP A 27 2.29 17.23 -7.10
CA ASP A 27 3.43 17.86 -6.42
C ASP A 27 2.91 18.99 -5.54
N VAL A 28 3.37 19.05 -4.29
CA VAL A 28 2.89 20.01 -3.29
C VAL A 28 4.10 20.68 -2.65
N ASP A 29 4.44 21.86 -3.16
CA ASP A 29 5.58 22.66 -2.71
C ASP A 29 5.18 24.11 -2.40
N PRO A 30 4.62 24.38 -1.20
CA PRO A 30 4.23 25.73 -0.81
C PRO A 30 5.43 26.69 -0.81
N PRO A 31 5.26 27.95 -1.26
CA PRO A 31 3.98 28.62 -1.47
C PRO A 31 3.35 28.42 -2.85
N ASN A 32 3.96 27.62 -3.74
CA ASN A 32 3.43 27.39 -5.08
C ASN A 32 2.11 26.60 -5.03
N PRO A 33 1.18 26.83 -5.98
CA PRO A 33 0.00 26.00 -6.10
C PRO A 33 0.39 24.55 -6.45
N PRO A 34 -0.38 23.53 -6.02
CA PRO A 34 -0.10 22.14 -6.37
C PRO A 34 -0.10 21.90 -7.89
N GLU A 35 0.88 21.14 -8.38
CA GLU A 35 0.99 20.75 -9.79
C GLU A 35 0.44 19.32 -9.98
N ASP A 36 -0.42 19.11 -10.97
CA ASP A 36 -0.95 17.78 -11.28
C ASP A 36 0.05 16.95 -12.08
N LEU A 37 0.55 15.87 -11.48
CA LEU A 37 1.51 14.95 -12.06
C LEU A 37 0.88 13.72 -12.71
N SER A 38 -0.44 13.57 -12.67
CA SER A 38 -1.15 12.31 -13.00
C SER A 38 -0.80 11.75 -14.37
N THR A 39 -0.55 12.63 -15.34
CA THR A 39 -0.16 12.26 -16.70
C THR A 39 1.17 12.89 -17.11
N ALA A 40 1.89 13.52 -16.19
CA ALA A 40 3.19 14.14 -16.44
C ALA A 40 4.33 13.10 -16.45
N ILE A 41 4.19 12.02 -15.67
CA ILE A 41 5.22 10.99 -15.49
C ILE A 41 4.66 9.60 -15.78
N SER A 42 5.35 8.85 -16.63
CA SER A 42 4.92 7.51 -17.03
C SER A 42 5.26 6.45 -15.98
N ALA A 43 4.24 5.84 -15.37
CA ALA A 43 4.39 4.68 -14.49
C ALA A 43 5.03 3.47 -15.20
N SER A 44 4.96 3.41 -16.54
CA SER A 44 5.62 2.33 -17.30
C SER A 44 7.13 2.30 -17.11
N GLY A 45 7.76 3.44 -16.76
CA GLY A 45 9.21 3.53 -16.55
C GLY A 45 9.72 2.74 -15.35
N VAL A 46 8.87 2.45 -14.37
CA VAL A 46 9.22 1.62 -13.19
C VAL A 46 8.81 0.15 -13.35
N TRP A 47 7.96 -0.16 -14.34
CA TRP A 47 7.57 -1.53 -14.72
C TRP A 47 7.30 -2.45 -13.51
N ALA A 48 8.05 -3.54 -13.35
CA ALA A 48 7.82 -4.53 -12.29
C ALA A 48 8.06 -4.01 -10.86
N SER A 49 8.77 -2.89 -10.67
CA SER A 49 9.05 -2.35 -9.32
C SER A 49 7.89 -1.52 -8.76
N GLY A 50 7.01 -0.98 -9.61
CA GLY A 50 5.91 -0.11 -9.14
C GLY A 50 4.94 0.38 -10.22
N GLY A 51 4.97 -0.15 -11.44
CA GLY A 51 4.23 0.41 -12.58
C GLY A 51 2.75 0.01 -12.66
N ILE A 52 2.26 -0.80 -11.72
CA ILE A 52 0.87 -1.26 -11.72
C ILE A 52 -0.04 -0.12 -11.25
N VAL A 53 -1.10 0.14 -12.01
CA VAL A 53 -2.20 1.04 -11.64
C VAL A 53 -3.40 0.22 -11.21
N SER A 54 -4.06 0.62 -10.12
CA SER A 54 -5.19 -0.09 -9.53
C SER A 54 -6.13 0.87 -8.80
N THR A 55 -7.33 0.39 -8.47
CA THR A 55 -8.22 1.04 -7.50
C THR A 55 -7.89 0.61 -6.07
N PRO A 56 -8.29 1.40 -5.04
CA PRO A 56 -8.16 0.99 -3.64
C PRO A 56 -8.85 -0.35 -3.33
N GLU A 57 -10.01 -0.61 -3.92
CA GLU A 57 -10.75 -1.87 -3.74
C GLU A 57 -9.99 -3.08 -4.30
N ASN A 58 -9.47 -2.99 -5.53
CA ASN A 58 -8.69 -4.08 -6.13
C ASN A 58 -7.36 -4.27 -5.40
N LEU A 59 -6.73 -3.18 -4.96
CA LEU A 59 -5.50 -3.25 -4.16
C LEU A 59 -5.76 -3.94 -2.81
N GLY A 60 -6.91 -3.64 -2.17
CA GLY A 60 -7.39 -4.32 -0.97
C GLY A 60 -7.60 -5.82 -1.20
N THR A 61 -8.23 -6.19 -2.32
CA THR A 61 -8.45 -7.59 -2.71
C THR A 61 -7.13 -8.32 -2.95
N PHE A 62 -6.19 -7.68 -3.65
CA PHE A 62 -4.86 -8.21 -3.89
C PHE A 62 -4.11 -8.43 -2.57
N ILE A 63 -4.03 -7.42 -1.69
CA ILE A 63 -3.23 -7.55 -0.48
C ILE A 63 -3.81 -8.58 0.49
N ARG A 64 -5.13 -8.74 0.55
CA ARG A 64 -5.75 -9.85 1.32
C ARG A 64 -5.28 -11.21 0.83
N ALA A 65 -5.28 -11.43 -0.48
CA ALA A 65 -4.82 -12.68 -1.08
C ALA A 65 -3.31 -12.88 -0.83
N TRP A 66 -2.50 -11.86 -1.09
CA TRP A 66 -1.05 -11.92 -0.95
C TRP A 66 -0.58 -12.11 0.48
N ALA A 67 -1.09 -11.29 1.41
CA ALA A 67 -0.79 -11.39 2.84
C ALA A 67 -1.32 -12.69 3.44
N GLY A 68 -2.46 -13.21 2.97
CA GLY A 68 -3.01 -14.52 3.35
C GLY A 68 -2.25 -15.71 2.77
N GLY A 69 -1.36 -15.50 1.81
CA GLY A 69 -0.60 -16.56 1.15
C GLY A 69 -1.39 -17.36 0.12
N ARG A 70 -2.47 -16.78 -0.44
CA ARG A 70 -3.26 -17.41 -1.50
C ARG A 70 -2.36 -17.74 -2.69
N ASP A 71 -2.53 -18.95 -3.23
CA ASP A 71 -1.78 -19.50 -4.36
C ASP A 71 -0.26 -19.68 -4.12
N LEU A 72 0.22 -19.54 -2.88
CA LEU A 72 1.62 -19.81 -2.52
C LEU A 72 1.80 -21.21 -1.96
N GLY A 73 2.71 -21.97 -2.55
CA GLY A 73 3.16 -23.25 -1.98
C GLY A 73 3.77 -23.07 -0.58
N PRO A 74 3.71 -24.07 0.31
CA PRO A 74 4.16 -23.95 1.69
C PRO A 74 5.62 -23.47 1.85
N ALA A 75 6.51 -23.91 0.96
CA ALA A 75 7.91 -23.49 0.98
C ALA A 75 8.08 -21.99 0.65
N VAL A 76 7.38 -21.51 -0.39
CA VAL A 76 7.39 -20.09 -0.78
C VAL A 76 6.80 -19.24 0.34
N ARG A 77 5.67 -19.66 0.93
CA ARG A 77 5.03 -18.94 2.03
C ARG A 77 5.94 -18.83 3.27
N ARG A 78 6.68 -19.89 3.62
CA ARG A 78 7.67 -19.82 4.72
C ARG A 78 8.76 -18.80 4.45
N ARG A 79 9.28 -18.75 3.22
CA ARG A 79 10.30 -17.76 2.81
C ARG A 79 9.73 -16.34 2.78
N GLN A 80 8.52 -16.15 2.28
CA GLN A 80 7.81 -14.86 2.28
C GLN A 80 7.67 -14.29 3.69
N LEU A 81 7.46 -15.15 4.69
CA LEU A 81 7.32 -14.79 6.11
C LEU A 81 8.64 -14.85 6.91
N THR A 82 9.78 -14.97 6.25
CA THR A 82 11.09 -14.84 6.89
C THR A 82 11.48 -13.36 6.86
N PHE A 83 11.37 -12.69 8.01
CA PHE A 83 11.58 -11.24 8.11
C PHE A 83 12.99 -10.89 8.59
N VAL A 84 13.56 -9.83 8.00
CA VAL A 84 14.83 -9.22 8.40
C VAL A 84 14.64 -7.73 8.69
N ALA A 85 15.64 -7.08 9.30
CA ALA A 85 15.64 -5.64 9.47
C ALA A 85 15.52 -4.93 8.10
N GLY A 86 14.54 -4.05 7.97
CA GLY A 86 14.26 -3.35 6.72
C GLY A 86 12.88 -2.73 6.72
N ALA A 87 12.64 -1.81 5.80
CA ALA A 87 11.35 -1.15 5.60
C ALA A 87 11.06 -1.01 4.10
N SER A 88 9.78 -0.83 3.80
CA SER A 88 9.34 -0.42 2.47
C SER A 88 9.51 1.11 2.35
N GLU A 89 9.29 1.69 1.16
CA GLU A 89 9.51 3.12 0.92
C GLU A 89 8.19 3.81 0.49
N PRO A 90 7.70 4.80 1.26
CA PRO A 90 8.21 5.20 2.57
C PRO A 90 7.90 4.14 3.63
N ALA A 91 8.61 4.18 4.76
CA ALA A 91 8.35 3.24 5.84
C ALA A 91 6.93 3.41 6.41
N GLY A 92 6.20 2.30 6.58
CA GLY A 92 4.81 2.27 7.04
C GLY A 92 4.66 2.39 8.57
N PRO A 93 3.46 2.12 9.14
CA PRO A 93 3.19 2.36 10.54
C PRO A 93 4.00 1.43 11.47
N GLY A 94 4.18 1.85 12.72
CA GLY A 94 4.87 1.05 13.74
C GLY A 94 6.30 0.62 13.36
N ARG A 95 6.74 -0.52 13.90
CA ARG A 95 8.04 -1.12 13.59
C ARG A 95 7.95 -2.00 12.35
N ASN A 96 8.85 -1.77 11.41
CA ASN A 96 8.86 -2.39 10.09
C ASN A 96 9.91 -3.53 10.03
N GLU A 97 9.61 -4.59 9.29
CA GLU A 97 10.58 -5.62 8.88
C GLU A 97 10.27 -6.08 7.46
N ALA A 98 11.30 -6.48 6.72
CA ALA A 98 11.21 -6.86 5.31
C ALA A 98 11.21 -8.39 5.13
N GLY A 99 10.21 -8.90 4.42
CA GLY A 99 10.18 -10.26 3.87
C GLY A 99 10.28 -10.23 2.34
N LEU A 100 9.87 -11.30 1.67
CA LEU A 100 9.90 -11.34 0.19
C LEU A 100 8.68 -10.64 -0.39
N ALA A 101 8.86 -9.38 -0.84
CA ALA A 101 7.79 -8.51 -1.36
C ALA A 101 6.57 -8.41 -0.42
N LEU A 102 6.80 -8.53 0.88
CA LEU A 102 5.82 -8.41 1.95
C LEU A 102 6.55 -7.89 3.19
N PHE A 103 6.02 -6.85 3.80
CA PHE A 103 6.57 -6.23 5.00
C PHE A 103 5.65 -6.51 6.18
N THR A 104 6.22 -6.56 7.38
CA THR A 104 5.41 -6.50 8.62
C THR A 104 5.40 -5.08 9.17
N TYR A 105 4.24 -4.71 9.70
CA TYR A 105 4.05 -3.47 10.44
C TYR A 105 3.52 -3.83 11.82
N ARG A 106 4.42 -3.82 12.82
CA ARG A 106 4.09 -4.10 14.22
C ARG A 106 3.71 -2.79 14.90
N THR A 107 2.42 -2.63 15.17
CA THR A 107 1.82 -1.44 15.77
C THR A 107 1.50 -1.68 17.24
N ARG A 108 1.05 -0.63 17.94
CA ARG A 108 0.55 -0.78 19.32
C ARG A 108 -0.70 -1.67 19.45
N CYS A 109 -1.43 -1.90 18.36
CA CYS A 109 -2.67 -2.68 18.35
C CYS A 109 -2.53 -4.09 17.73
N GLY A 110 -1.34 -4.41 17.20
CA GLY A 110 -1.05 -5.69 16.58
C GLY A 110 -0.27 -5.58 15.27
N THR A 111 -0.13 -6.72 14.59
CA THR A 111 0.70 -6.84 13.39
C THR A 111 -0.15 -7.01 12.15
N VAL A 112 0.13 -6.20 11.12
CA VAL A 112 -0.39 -6.37 9.77
C VAL A 112 0.74 -6.59 8.77
N TYR A 113 0.40 -7.15 7.61
CA TYR A 113 1.33 -7.56 6.57
C TYR A 113 0.97 -6.84 5.28
N GLY A 114 1.93 -6.23 4.61
CA GLY A 114 1.61 -5.34 3.52
C GLY A 114 2.81 -4.81 2.75
N HIS A 115 2.58 -3.71 2.05
CA HIS A 115 3.61 -2.98 1.32
C HIS A 115 3.18 -1.51 1.22
N THR A 116 4.11 -0.58 1.31
CA THR A 116 3.89 0.84 0.96
C THR A 116 4.33 1.10 -0.46
N GLY A 117 3.86 2.17 -1.08
CA GLY A 117 4.30 2.56 -2.41
C GLY A 117 4.54 4.05 -2.46
N ASN A 118 5.57 4.46 -3.20
CA ASN A 118 5.85 5.86 -3.46
C ASN A 118 6.10 6.06 -4.95
N PHE A 119 5.39 7.01 -5.52
CA PHE A 119 5.54 7.45 -6.90
C PHE A 119 5.27 8.96 -6.93
N PRO A 120 5.83 9.74 -7.87
CA PRO A 120 5.49 11.15 -7.98
C PRO A 120 3.98 11.38 -7.99
N GLY A 121 3.49 12.20 -7.06
CA GLY A 121 2.06 12.47 -6.86
C GLY A 121 1.30 11.45 -5.98
N TYR A 122 1.91 10.36 -5.53
CA TYR A 122 1.20 9.29 -4.82
C TYR A 122 2.03 8.60 -3.73
N THR A 123 1.45 8.46 -2.54
CA THR A 123 1.93 7.55 -1.48
C THR A 123 0.83 6.58 -1.09
N GLN A 124 1.16 5.30 -1.02
CA GLN A 124 0.20 4.21 -0.81
C GLN A 124 0.60 3.35 0.39
N LEU A 125 -0.39 2.77 1.06
CA LEU A 125 -0.23 1.61 1.94
C LEU A 125 -1.33 0.61 1.61
N ALA A 126 -0.97 -0.65 1.42
CA ALA A 126 -1.90 -1.76 1.42
C ALA A 126 -1.45 -2.78 2.45
N ALA A 127 -2.33 -3.11 3.41
CA ALA A 127 -2.00 -4.06 4.46
C ALA A 127 -3.20 -4.94 4.82
N ALA A 128 -2.93 -6.15 5.29
CA ALA A 128 -3.93 -7.09 5.74
C ALA A 128 -3.47 -7.90 6.96
N THR A 129 -4.42 -8.53 7.65
CA THR A 129 -4.13 -9.54 8.68
C THR A 129 -3.40 -10.73 8.06
N LYS A 130 -2.67 -11.50 8.89
CA LYS A 130 -1.89 -12.67 8.44
C LYS A 130 -2.72 -13.69 7.65
N ASP A 131 -4.00 -13.79 7.97
CA ASP A 131 -4.98 -14.69 7.33
C ASP A 131 -5.75 -14.04 6.17
N GLY A 132 -5.46 -12.77 5.85
CA GLY A 132 -6.11 -12.02 4.77
C GLY A 132 -7.58 -11.70 5.00
N LYS A 133 -8.14 -11.92 6.20
CA LYS A 133 -9.57 -11.69 6.46
C LYS A 133 -9.93 -10.22 6.58
N ARG A 134 -9.02 -9.39 7.06
CA ARG A 134 -9.21 -7.94 7.20
C ARG A 134 -8.07 -7.21 6.50
N SER A 135 -8.39 -6.10 5.86
CA SER A 135 -7.41 -5.27 5.16
C SER A 135 -7.76 -3.80 5.24
N LEU A 136 -6.75 -2.96 5.03
CA LEU A 136 -6.89 -1.54 4.80
C LEU A 136 -6.03 -1.12 3.61
N THR A 137 -6.46 -0.05 2.95
CA THR A 137 -5.69 0.67 1.94
C THR A 137 -5.73 2.14 2.28
N VAL A 138 -4.59 2.82 2.19
CA VAL A 138 -4.46 4.27 2.37
C VAL A 138 -3.82 4.83 1.11
N SER A 139 -4.43 5.89 0.57
CA SER A 139 -3.94 6.61 -0.59
C SER A 139 -3.79 8.08 -0.22
N LEU A 140 -2.59 8.62 -0.40
CA LEU A 140 -2.30 10.04 -0.32
C LEU A 140 -1.90 10.52 -1.72
N THR A 141 -2.52 11.60 -2.17
CA THR A 141 -2.32 12.21 -3.50
C THR A 141 -1.17 13.21 -3.51
N SER A 142 -0.05 12.80 -2.91
CA SER A 142 1.24 13.50 -2.94
C SER A 142 2.33 12.50 -2.58
N GLN A 143 3.56 12.74 -3.05
CA GLN A 143 4.71 11.90 -2.72
C GLN A 143 5.29 12.31 -1.36
N VAL A 144 5.43 11.34 -0.45
CA VAL A 144 5.93 11.57 0.91
C VAL A 144 7.10 10.65 1.23
N ASN A 145 8.18 11.22 1.78
CA ASN A 145 9.37 10.49 2.20
C ASN A 145 10.09 11.20 3.37
N SER A 146 11.09 10.54 3.95
CA SER A 146 11.82 11.05 5.13
C SER A 146 12.71 12.26 4.86
N THR A 147 13.04 12.51 3.59
CA THR A 147 13.97 13.57 3.18
C THR A 147 13.21 14.85 2.81
N THR A 148 12.16 14.72 2.00
CA THR A 148 11.42 15.87 1.45
C THR A 148 10.43 16.45 2.46
N ASN A 149 9.68 15.60 3.18
CA ASN A 149 8.58 16.03 4.05
C ASN A 149 8.44 15.14 5.30
N PRO A 150 9.48 15.08 6.16
CA PRO A 150 9.55 14.17 7.31
C PRO A 150 8.40 14.34 8.32
N ARG A 151 7.91 15.58 8.52
CA ARG A 151 6.77 15.83 9.42
C ARG A 151 5.47 15.22 8.86
N LEU A 152 5.22 15.39 7.57
CA LEU A 152 4.06 14.80 6.91
C LEU A 152 4.15 13.27 6.93
N LEU A 153 5.33 12.70 6.72
CA LEU A 153 5.55 11.26 6.86
C LEU A 153 5.24 10.77 8.28
N ALA A 154 5.68 11.48 9.31
CA ALA A 154 5.38 11.12 10.70
C ALA A 154 3.87 11.15 11.00
N THR A 155 3.16 12.18 10.53
CA THR A 155 1.70 12.27 10.63
C THR A 155 1.00 11.14 9.90
N LEU A 156 1.41 10.85 8.66
CA LEU A 156 0.84 9.77 7.85
C LEU A 156 1.03 8.41 8.54
N ARG A 157 2.21 8.13 9.09
CA ARG A 157 2.48 6.89 9.83
C ARG A 157 1.61 6.75 11.07
N GLY A 158 1.40 7.84 11.81
CA GLY A 158 0.48 7.85 12.96
C GLY A 158 -0.95 7.51 12.56
N LEU A 159 -1.46 8.17 11.51
CA LEU A 159 -2.81 7.92 10.98
C LEU A 159 -2.98 6.48 10.47
N GLN A 160 -1.98 5.97 9.74
CA GLN A 160 -1.96 4.58 9.29
C GLN A 160 -2.01 3.61 10.48
N GLU A 161 -1.33 3.92 11.58
CA GLU A 161 -1.37 3.12 12.80
C GLU A 161 -2.76 3.14 13.46
N ASP A 162 -3.41 4.31 13.50
CA ASP A 162 -4.79 4.44 14.01
C ASP A 162 -5.78 3.61 13.19
N PHE A 163 -5.62 3.58 11.86
CA PHE A 163 -6.43 2.72 11.00
C PHE A 163 -6.14 1.23 11.23
N VAL A 164 -4.89 0.84 11.51
CA VAL A 164 -4.58 -0.54 11.91
C VAL A 164 -5.28 -0.89 13.23
N CYS A 165 -5.26 0.01 14.22
CA CYS A 165 -5.98 -0.20 15.47
C CYS A 165 -7.46 -0.45 15.21
N ARG A 166 -8.11 0.41 14.43
CA ARG A 166 -9.52 0.25 14.08
C ARG A 166 -9.81 -1.04 13.29
N LEU A 167 -8.90 -1.46 12.41
CA LEU A 167 -9.02 -2.71 11.65
C LEU A 167 -9.00 -3.95 12.57
N LEU A 168 -8.18 -3.92 13.62
CA LEU A 168 -7.93 -5.05 14.51
C LEU A 168 -8.90 -5.13 15.69
N GLU A 169 -9.66 -4.07 15.97
CA GLU A 169 -10.70 -4.09 17.01
C GLU A 169 -11.69 -5.27 16.83
N PRO A 170 -12.12 -5.92 17.93
CA PRO A 170 -13.18 -6.92 17.87
C PRO A 170 -14.46 -6.29 17.31
N ARG A 171 -15.11 -6.94 16.33
CA ARG A 171 -16.46 -6.52 15.91
C ARG A 171 -17.39 -6.79 17.09
N LYS A 172 -18.05 -5.75 17.61
CA LYS A 172 -19.19 -5.95 18.53
C LYS A 172 -20.21 -6.81 17.79
N ALA A 173 -20.61 -7.94 18.39
CA ALA A 173 -21.72 -8.72 17.88
C ALA A 173 -22.94 -7.78 17.81
N HIS A 174 -23.50 -7.57 16.62
CA HIS A 174 -24.85 -7.04 16.55
C HIS A 174 -25.74 -8.08 17.22
N LYS A 175 -26.34 -7.73 18.37
CA LYS A 175 -27.49 -8.49 18.86
C LYS A 175 -28.56 -8.31 17.78
N ALA A 176 -28.94 -9.42 17.16
CA ALA A 176 -30.14 -9.51 16.32
C ALA A 176 -31.38 -9.30 17.19
#